data_AF-W9XTP5-F1
#
_entry.id   AF-W9XTP5-F1
#
_cell.length_a   1.000
_cell.length_b   1.000
_cell.length_c   1.000
_cell.angle_alpha   90.00
_cell.angle_beta   90.00
_cell.angle_gamma   90.00
#
_symmetry.space_group_name_H-M   'P 1'
#
loop_
_entity.id
_entity.type
_entity.pdbx_description
1 polymer ?
#
loop_
_entity_poly.entity_id
_entity_poly.type
_entity_poly.pdbx_seq_one_letter_code
_entity_poly.pdbx_strand_id
1 'polypeptide(L)'
;MPQSAVQSPSANNTGIGTETPSSATSTPPESQFTSSVSPSKPSQKSRQQQRKRTQGLDYGSLEALFTQEQTKPSTDTSSAPPSSPWYILTTANLLAFHKEKLIGELWTYLATSLHQNRHLPKVDEANDDDVMEEEKRLLLLTARRIREACLKASTLVGFPRAINALFSLTSAIERTHPSLSAILSSDTSLRAHVGPSEKYTRGMSFFSQIYKQHTARVLAAMDATSGGDLTHFAINCIYGELLSETSLLDGLETGLLEFVCCLADGCGPQAKG
;
A
#
# COMPACT_ATOMS: atom_id res chain seq x y z
N MET A 1 60.69 17.50 -23.76
CA MET A 1 61.83 17.81 -22.88
C MET A 1 61.62 19.20 -22.28
N PRO A 2 61.94 19.48 -21.00
CA PRO A 2 62.16 18.63 -19.83
C PRO A 2 61.19 18.96 -18.67
N GLN A 3 61.44 18.30 -17.54
CA GLN A 3 60.64 18.13 -16.33
C GLN A 3 60.55 19.39 -15.44
N SER A 4 59.54 19.43 -14.56
CA SER A 4 59.68 20.01 -13.23
C SER A 4 58.82 19.23 -12.22
N ALA A 5 59.53 18.68 -11.23
CA ALA A 5 59.01 17.93 -10.09
C ALA A 5 58.35 18.87 -9.08
N VAL A 6 57.34 18.36 -8.36
CA VAL A 6 56.84 18.98 -7.13
C VAL A 6 56.92 17.96 -6.01
N GLN A 7 57.62 18.37 -4.95
CA GLN A 7 57.88 17.63 -3.72
C GLN A 7 56.64 17.59 -2.82
N SER A 8 56.47 16.46 -2.15
CA SER A 8 55.61 16.31 -0.96
C SER A 8 56.27 16.92 0.28
N PRO A 9 55.48 17.23 1.31
CA PRO A 9 55.91 16.93 2.67
C PRO A 9 54.86 16.12 3.47
N SER A 10 55.40 15.34 4.40
CA SER A 10 54.76 14.34 5.22
C SER A 10 54.01 14.88 6.44
N ALA A 11 52.93 14.16 6.76
CA ALA A 11 52.38 13.75 8.07
C ALA A 11 52.60 14.60 9.34
N ASN A 12 51.49 14.84 10.06
CA ASN A 12 51.46 14.52 11.48
C ASN A 12 50.07 14.03 11.93
N ASN A 13 50.10 12.97 12.73
CA ASN A 13 48.99 12.17 13.22
C ASN A 13 48.79 12.47 14.71
N THR A 14 47.55 12.61 15.19
CA THR A 14 47.17 12.34 16.59
C THR A 14 45.67 12.08 16.65
N GLY A 15 45.30 10.87 17.05
CA GLY A 15 43.93 10.43 17.26
C GLY A 15 43.51 10.55 18.72
N ILE A 16 42.21 10.76 18.93
CA ILE A 16 41.43 10.55 20.16
C ILE A 16 40.00 10.25 19.63
N GLY A 17 39.41 9.06 19.73
CA GLY A 17 39.09 8.33 20.96
C GLY A 17 37.72 8.78 21.48
N THR A 18 36.62 8.37 20.84
CA THR A 18 35.25 8.62 21.38
C THR A 18 34.72 7.36 22.04
N GLU A 19 34.82 7.34 23.37
CA GLU A 19 34.23 6.33 24.24
C GLU A 19 32.71 6.56 24.41
N THR A 20 31.99 5.45 24.48
CA THR A 20 30.60 5.33 24.93
C THR A 20 30.57 5.26 26.46
N PRO A 21 29.57 5.86 27.13
CA PRO A 21 29.20 5.43 28.46
C PRO A 21 27.79 4.81 28.49
N SER A 22 27.73 3.58 29.00
CA SER A 22 26.49 2.90 29.41
C SER A 22 26.23 3.09 30.91
N SER A 23 24.92 3.14 31.23
CA SER A 23 24.26 2.75 32.48
C SER A 23 24.29 3.70 33.69
N ALA A 24 23.10 4.16 34.12
CA ALA A 24 22.57 3.85 35.45
C ALA A 24 21.13 4.36 35.66
N THR A 25 20.33 3.47 36.26
CA THR A 25 18.99 3.59 36.82
C THR A 25 18.85 4.69 37.88
N SER A 26 17.76 5.46 37.85
CA SER A 26 17.21 6.11 39.05
C SER A 26 15.72 6.47 38.91
N THR A 27 14.96 6.13 39.95
CA THR A 27 13.58 6.53 40.34
C THR A 27 13.68 7.06 41.78
N PRO A 28 12.70 7.75 42.40
CA PRO A 28 11.54 8.55 41.95
C PRO A 28 11.57 9.96 42.68
N PRO A 29 10.48 10.75 42.90
CA PRO A 29 9.34 10.40 43.78
C PRO A 29 7.94 10.84 43.30
N GLU A 30 6.96 10.26 43.98
CA GLU A 30 5.52 10.47 43.92
C GLU A 30 5.09 11.92 44.24
N SER A 31 4.12 12.44 43.48
CA SER A 31 3.30 13.57 43.89
C SER A 31 1.83 13.14 43.86
N GLN A 32 1.28 12.97 45.07
CA GLN A 32 -0.11 12.69 45.37
C GLN A 32 -0.98 13.90 45.02
N PHE A 33 -1.98 13.72 44.15
CA PHE A 33 -3.15 14.60 44.08
C PHE A 33 -4.39 13.74 44.30
N THR A 34 -4.91 13.81 45.52
CA THR A 34 -6.20 13.23 45.91
C THR A 34 -7.31 14.22 45.56
N SER A 35 -8.03 13.97 44.48
CA SER A 35 -9.34 14.59 44.25
C SER A 35 -10.40 13.50 44.23
N SER A 36 -11.13 13.40 45.34
CA SER A 36 -12.29 12.53 45.53
C SER A 36 -13.42 12.92 44.57
N VAL A 37 -13.67 12.09 43.56
CA VAL A 37 -14.89 12.15 42.74
C VAL A 37 -15.69 10.88 43.01
N SER A 38 -16.88 11.05 43.56
CA SER A 38 -17.83 9.96 43.84
C SER A 38 -18.30 9.31 42.53
N PRO A 39 -18.38 7.97 42.43
CA PRO A 39 -18.91 7.31 41.24
C PRO A 39 -20.44 7.34 41.24
N SER A 40 -21.01 8.26 40.48
CA SER A 40 -22.42 8.23 40.08
C SER A 40 -22.67 7.00 39.21
N LYS A 41 -23.49 6.06 39.68
CA LYS A 41 -23.91 4.87 38.92
C LYS A 41 -24.48 5.30 37.55
N PRO A 42 -24.03 4.71 36.42
CA PRO A 42 -24.68 4.96 35.14
C PRO A 42 -26.08 4.34 35.16
N SER A 43 -27.09 5.17 34.93
CA SER A 43 -28.48 4.74 34.74
C SER A 43 -28.56 3.68 33.64
N GLN A 44 -29.18 2.53 33.95
CA GLN A 44 -29.35 1.37 33.05
C GLN A 44 -30.14 1.66 31.76
N LYS A 45 -30.64 2.88 31.57
CA LYS A 45 -31.41 3.28 30.38
C LYS A 45 -30.55 3.69 29.17
N SER A 46 -29.24 3.89 29.31
CA SER A 46 -28.35 4.21 28.18
C SER A 46 -27.76 2.98 27.46
N ARG A 47 -27.90 1.77 28.02
CA ARG A 47 -27.34 0.54 27.42
C ARG A 47 -28.15 -0.04 26.24
N GLN A 48 -29.40 0.38 26.06
CA GLN A 48 -30.27 -0.17 25.00
C GLN A 48 -30.31 0.63 23.70
N GLN A 49 -29.80 1.88 23.68
CA GLN A 49 -29.71 2.69 22.45
C GLN A 49 -28.36 2.61 21.73
N GLN A 50 -27.38 1.91 22.31
CA GLN A 50 -26.03 1.78 21.74
C GLN A 50 -25.78 0.42 21.06
N ARG A 51 -26.85 -0.31 20.75
CA ARG A 51 -26.86 -1.43 19.79
C ARG A 51 -27.37 -0.95 18.44
N LYS A 52 -26.81 0.13 17.90
CA LYS A 52 -26.73 0.22 16.43
C LYS A 52 -25.86 -0.95 16.04
N ARG A 53 -26.46 -2.02 15.49
CA ARG A 53 -25.72 -3.00 14.68
C ARG A 53 -24.85 -2.18 13.75
N THR A 54 -23.55 -2.12 14.01
CA THR A 54 -22.59 -1.80 12.97
C THR A 54 -22.78 -2.89 11.93
N GLN A 55 -23.65 -2.63 10.95
CA GLN A 55 -23.72 -3.47 9.77
C GLN A 55 -22.30 -3.43 9.19
N GLY A 56 -21.67 -4.60 9.10
CA GLY A 56 -20.38 -4.72 8.42
C GLY A 56 -20.51 -4.24 6.98
N LEU A 57 -19.40 -3.88 6.36
CA LEU A 57 -19.40 -3.50 4.95
C LEU A 57 -19.84 -4.69 4.11
N ASP A 58 -20.80 -4.49 3.20
CA ASP A 58 -21.27 -5.53 2.30
C ASP A 58 -20.38 -5.59 1.05
N TYR A 59 -19.34 -6.42 1.12
CA TYR A 59 -18.43 -6.65 0.01
C TYR A 59 -19.09 -7.33 -1.19
N GLY A 60 -20.16 -8.11 -0.99
CA GLY A 60 -20.90 -8.74 -2.08
C GLY A 60 -21.62 -7.70 -2.94
N SER A 61 -22.24 -6.71 -2.30
CA SER A 61 -22.80 -5.55 -3.01
C SER A 61 -21.74 -4.75 -3.76
N LEU A 62 -20.55 -4.55 -3.17
CA LEU A 62 -19.44 -3.85 -3.84
C LEU A 62 -18.93 -4.63 -5.06
N GLU A 63 -18.70 -5.93 -4.93
CA GLU A 63 -18.27 -6.78 -6.04
C GLU A 63 -19.29 -6.77 -7.18
N ALA A 64 -20.58 -6.89 -6.86
CA ALA A 64 -21.67 -6.90 -7.85
C ALA A 64 -21.72 -5.62 -8.71
N LEU A 65 -21.38 -4.45 -8.16
CA LEU A 65 -21.33 -3.20 -8.94
C LEU A 65 -20.34 -3.28 -10.10
N PHE A 66 -19.20 -3.96 -9.90
CA PHE A 66 -18.18 -4.10 -10.94
C PHE A 66 -18.46 -5.27 -11.89
N THR A 67 -19.18 -6.29 -11.46
CA THR A 67 -19.59 -7.42 -12.33
C THR A 67 -20.69 -7.02 -13.31
N GLN A 68 -21.63 -6.14 -12.91
CA GLN A 68 -22.73 -5.73 -13.77
C GLN A 68 -22.27 -4.96 -15.02
N GLU A 69 -21.19 -4.16 -14.92
CA GLU A 69 -20.68 -3.38 -16.06
C GLU A 69 -19.95 -4.23 -17.12
N GLN A 70 -19.41 -5.39 -16.74
CA GLN A 70 -18.68 -6.29 -17.66
C GLN A 70 -19.59 -7.13 -18.56
N THR A 71 -20.91 -7.11 -18.35
CA THR A 71 -21.88 -7.91 -19.13
C THR A 71 -22.32 -7.27 -20.45
N LYS A 72 -21.79 -6.10 -20.83
CA LYS A 72 -21.95 -5.57 -22.20
C LYS A 72 -21.01 -6.34 -23.15
N PRO A 73 -21.52 -6.97 -24.22
CA PRO A 73 -20.69 -7.76 -25.11
C PRO A 73 -19.73 -6.87 -25.90
N SER A 74 -18.47 -6.87 -25.51
CA SER A 74 -17.35 -6.35 -26.30
C SER A 74 -17.03 -7.39 -27.39
N THR A 75 -17.02 -6.99 -28.65
CA THR A 75 -16.77 -7.85 -29.82
C THR A 75 -15.29 -8.23 -30.03
N ASP A 76 -14.41 -7.94 -29.08
CA ASP A 76 -12.98 -8.21 -29.23
C ASP A 76 -12.57 -9.51 -28.52
N THR A 77 -12.38 -10.54 -29.32
CA THR A 77 -11.70 -11.79 -28.98
C THR A 77 -10.24 -11.55 -28.59
N SER A 78 -9.80 -12.24 -27.53
CA SER A 78 -8.41 -12.48 -27.11
C SER A 78 -7.80 -11.56 -26.04
N SER A 79 -8.27 -11.70 -24.81
CA SER A 79 -7.42 -11.85 -23.62
C SER A 79 -8.31 -12.32 -22.46
N ALA A 80 -7.77 -13.12 -21.53
CA ALA A 80 -8.51 -13.50 -20.33
C ALA A 80 -9.03 -12.23 -19.63
N PRO A 81 -10.29 -12.20 -19.14
CA PRO A 81 -10.83 -11.01 -18.51
C PRO A 81 -9.90 -10.61 -17.35
N PRO A 82 -9.45 -9.36 -17.27
CA PRO A 82 -8.63 -8.91 -16.14
C PRO A 82 -9.43 -9.18 -14.87
N SER A 83 -8.77 -9.84 -13.89
CA SER A 83 -9.32 -10.02 -12.56
C SER A 83 -9.87 -8.68 -12.08
N SER A 84 -11.18 -8.60 -11.82
CA SER A 84 -11.86 -7.31 -11.59
C SER A 84 -11.12 -6.49 -10.52
N PRO A 85 -10.72 -5.23 -10.81
CA PRO A 85 -9.89 -4.42 -9.91
C PRO A 85 -10.66 -3.90 -8.70
N TRP A 86 -11.92 -4.32 -8.50
CA TRP A 86 -12.83 -3.79 -7.49
C TRP A 86 -12.24 -3.81 -6.08
N TYR A 87 -11.49 -4.85 -5.72
CA TYR A 87 -10.88 -4.96 -4.39
C TYR A 87 -9.66 -4.05 -4.23
N ILE A 88 -9.00 -3.68 -5.32
CA ILE A 88 -7.94 -2.65 -5.33
C ILE A 88 -8.55 -1.29 -5.05
N LEU A 89 -9.65 -0.96 -5.73
CA LEU A 89 -10.38 0.30 -5.51
C LEU A 89 -11.04 0.35 -4.13
N THR A 90 -11.52 -0.79 -3.65
CA THR A 90 -12.04 -0.93 -2.28
C THR A 90 -10.92 -0.70 -1.28
N THR A 91 -9.73 -1.27 -1.50
CA THR A 91 -8.55 -1.03 -0.65
C THR A 91 -8.21 0.47 -0.57
N ALA A 92 -8.15 1.15 -1.72
CA ALA A 92 -7.91 2.59 -1.79
C ALA A 92 -8.96 3.41 -1.01
N ASN A 93 -10.24 3.11 -1.20
CA ASN A 93 -11.34 3.75 -0.46
C ASN A 93 -11.24 3.51 1.05
N LEU A 94 -11.01 2.27 1.47
CA LEU A 94 -10.92 1.91 2.89
C LEU A 94 -9.78 2.68 3.56
N LEU A 95 -8.64 2.82 2.88
CA LEU A 95 -7.54 3.63 3.37
C LEU A 95 -7.91 5.12 3.46
N ALA A 96 -8.50 5.69 2.40
CA ALA A 96 -8.88 7.10 2.38
C ALA A 96 -9.91 7.46 3.47
N PHE A 97 -10.82 6.54 3.81
CA PHE A 97 -11.84 6.73 4.85
C PHE A 97 -11.45 6.23 6.26
N HIS A 98 -10.17 5.93 6.51
CA HIS A 98 -9.66 5.46 7.81
C HIS A 98 -10.36 4.18 8.30
N LYS A 99 -10.51 3.21 7.40
CA LYS A 99 -11.16 1.92 7.64
C LYS A 99 -10.17 0.77 7.48
N GLU A 100 -8.94 0.95 7.95
CA GLU A 100 -7.83 0.02 7.76
C GLU A 100 -8.15 -1.40 8.29
N LYS A 101 -8.93 -1.50 9.38
CA LYS A 101 -9.39 -2.78 9.94
C LYS A 101 -10.24 -3.60 8.97
N LEU A 102 -10.96 -2.93 8.06
CA LEU A 102 -11.81 -3.58 7.07
C LEU A 102 -10.98 -4.25 5.95
N ILE A 103 -9.67 -4.02 5.88
CA ILE A 103 -8.81 -4.73 4.92
C ILE A 103 -8.70 -6.22 5.27
N GLY A 104 -8.66 -6.57 6.56
CA GLY A 104 -8.69 -7.98 6.99
C GLY A 104 -10.03 -8.67 6.71
N GLU A 105 -11.13 -7.92 6.78
CA GLU A 105 -12.47 -8.39 6.41
C GLU A 105 -12.59 -8.59 4.90
N LEU A 106 -12.08 -7.65 4.09
CA LEU A 106 -12.00 -7.77 2.64
C LEU A 106 -11.22 -9.03 2.21
N TRP A 107 -10.06 -9.29 2.83
CA TRP A 107 -9.32 -10.54 2.59
C TRP A 107 -10.15 -11.78 2.89
N THR A 108 -10.80 -11.80 4.07
CA THR A 108 -11.62 -12.95 4.48
C THR A 108 -12.77 -13.20 3.51
N TYR A 109 -13.40 -12.12 3.02
CA TYR A 109 -14.42 -12.19 1.97
C TYR A 109 -13.85 -12.80 0.68
N LEU A 110 -12.77 -12.23 0.13
CA LEU A 110 -12.18 -12.68 -1.13
C LEU A 110 -11.75 -14.15 -1.07
N ALA A 111 -11.12 -14.57 0.02
CA ALA A 111 -10.69 -15.95 0.19
C ALA A 111 -11.87 -16.92 0.28
N THR A 112 -12.95 -16.52 0.98
CA THR A 112 -14.17 -17.33 1.05
C THR A 112 -14.87 -17.41 -0.31
N SER A 113 -14.96 -16.30 -1.04
CA SER A 113 -15.60 -16.27 -2.36
C SER A 113 -14.83 -17.11 -3.39
N LEU A 114 -13.49 -17.09 -3.38
CA LEU A 114 -12.66 -17.96 -4.22
C LEU A 114 -12.93 -19.44 -3.92
N HIS A 115 -13.00 -19.80 -2.64
CA HIS A 115 -13.31 -21.17 -2.22
C HIS A 115 -14.74 -21.60 -2.60
N GLN A 116 -15.73 -20.71 -2.51
CA GLN A 116 -17.13 -21.03 -2.84
C GLN A 116 -17.38 -21.13 -4.34
N ASN A 117 -16.73 -20.28 -5.14
CA ASN A 117 -16.82 -20.33 -6.60
C ASN A 117 -16.17 -21.60 -7.20
N ARG A 118 -15.48 -22.41 -6.38
CA ARG A 118 -14.97 -23.76 -6.70
C ARG A 118 -16.09 -24.76 -7.06
N HIS A 119 -17.31 -24.57 -6.55
CA HIS A 119 -18.38 -25.57 -6.65
C HIS A 119 -19.24 -25.51 -7.93
N LEU A 120 -18.93 -24.62 -8.88
CA LEU A 120 -19.55 -24.64 -10.21
C LEU A 120 -18.92 -25.74 -11.07
N PRO A 121 -19.72 -26.56 -11.79
CA PRO A 121 -19.23 -27.78 -12.41
C PRO A 121 -18.35 -27.43 -13.61
N LYS A 122 -17.03 -27.52 -13.45
CA LYS A 122 -16.13 -27.68 -14.60
C LYS A 122 -16.04 -29.17 -14.90
N VAL A 123 -16.68 -29.49 -16.02
CA VAL A 123 -16.48 -30.69 -16.82
C VAL A 123 -14.97 -30.84 -17.08
N ASP A 124 -14.47 -32.07 -16.94
CA ASP A 124 -13.11 -32.58 -17.22
C ASP A 124 -12.07 -32.62 -16.07
N GLU A 125 -11.76 -33.86 -15.67
CA GLU A 125 -10.47 -34.49 -15.24
C GLU A 125 -9.35 -33.69 -14.53
N ALA A 126 -9.59 -32.51 -13.95
CA ALA A 126 -8.58 -31.86 -13.11
C ALA A 126 -8.41 -32.63 -11.79
N ASN A 127 -7.17 -33.04 -11.46
CA ASN A 127 -6.86 -33.65 -10.17
C ASN A 127 -7.08 -32.64 -9.04
N ASP A 128 -7.59 -33.09 -7.90
CA ASP A 128 -7.85 -32.24 -6.72
C ASP A 128 -6.61 -31.44 -6.27
N ASP A 129 -5.41 -32.00 -6.43
CA ASP A 129 -4.15 -31.36 -6.08
C ASP A 129 -3.84 -30.14 -6.98
N ASP A 130 -4.11 -30.22 -8.28
CA ASP A 130 -3.87 -29.12 -9.22
C ASP A 130 -4.81 -27.94 -8.94
N VAL A 131 -6.06 -28.24 -8.56
CA VAL A 131 -7.07 -27.24 -8.19
C VAL A 131 -6.65 -26.50 -6.92
N MET A 132 -6.17 -27.24 -5.91
CA MET A 132 -5.71 -26.69 -4.63
C MET A 132 -4.49 -25.77 -4.82
N GLU A 133 -3.53 -26.15 -5.67
CA GLU A 133 -2.36 -25.31 -5.93
C GLU A 133 -2.71 -24.05 -6.73
N GLU A 134 -3.66 -24.10 -7.66
CA GLU A 134 -4.14 -22.88 -8.34
C GLU A 134 -4.91 -21.95 -7.38
N GLU A 135 -5.78 -22.48 -6.51
CA GLU A 135 -6.45 -21.69 -5.47
C GLU A 135 -5.43 -20.95 -4.58
N LYS A 136 -4.42 -21.68 -4.11
CA LYS A 136 -3.31 -21.13 -3.33
C LYS A 136 -2.54 -20.06 -4.10
N ARG A 137 -2.29 -20.25 -5.41
CA ARG A 137 -1.64 -19.28 -6.29
C ARG A 137 -2.46 -17.99 -6.41
N LEU A 138 -3.77 -18.09 -6.60
CA LEU A 138 -4.69 -16.95 -6.69
C LEU A 138 -4.79 -16.19 -5.36
N LEU A 139 -4.83 -16.90 -4.24
CA LEU A 139 -4.82 -16.30 -2.91
C LEU A 139 -3.52 -15.53 -2.63
N LEU A 140 -2.36 -16.11 -2.97
CA LEU A 140 -1.06 -15.43 -2.86
C LEU A 140 -1.00 -14.17 -3.71
N LEU A 141 -1.46 -14.25 -4.96
CA LEU A 141 -1.53 -13.10 -5.86
C LEU A 141 -2.44 -12.01 -5.30
N THR A 142 -3.62 -12.38 -4.79
CA THR A 142 -4.57 -11.44 -4.19
C THR A 142 -3.97 -10.73 -2.98
N ALA A 143 -3.33 -11.47 -2.07
CA ALA A 143 -2.67 -10.89 -0.90
C ALA A 143 -1.57 -9.89 -1.29
N ARG A 144 -0.71 -10.26 -2.25
CA ARG A 144 0.36 -9.38 -2.76
C ARG A 144 -0.20 -8.12 -3.43
N ARG A 145 -1.27 -8.26 -4.20
CA ARG A 145 -1.94 -7.13 -4.85
C ARG A 145 -2.58 -6.17 -3.83
N ILE A 146 -3.18 -6.67 -2.75
CA ILE A 146 -3.67 -5.81 -1.65
C ILE A 146 -2.48 -5.11 -0.96
N ARG A 147 -1.37 -5.82 -0.69
CA ARG A 147 -0.15 -5.20 -0.10
C ARG A 147 0.38 -4.06 -0.96
N GLU A 148 0.46 -4.29 -2.27
CA GLU A 148 0.91 -3.30 -3.24
C GLU A 148 -0.06 -2.12 -3.35
N ALA A 149 -1.37 -2.35 -3.34
CA ALA A 149 -2.37 -1.29 -3.30
C ALA A 149 -2.22 -0.41 -2.05
N CYS A 150 -2.01 -1.02 -0.86
CA CYS A 150 -1.74 -0.27 0.37
C CYS A 150 -0.48 0.59 0.26
N LEU A 151 0.59 0.05 -0.32
CA LEU A 151 1.85 0.76 -0.48
C LEU A 151 1.73 1.91 -1.48
N LYS A 152 1.12 1.70 -2.66
CA LYS A 152 0.90 2.77 -3.64
C LYS A 152 -0.02 3.86 -3.12
N ALA A 153 -1.10 3.51 -2.44
CA ALA A 153 -2.04 4.50 -1.86
C ALA A 153 -1.40 5.36 -0.76
N SER A 154 -0.37 4.84 -0.07
CA SER A 154 0.26 5.50 1.08
C SER A 154 0.85 6.88 0.79
N THR A 155 1.16 7.19 -0.48
CA THR A 155 1.67 8.51 -0.89
C THR A 155 0.61 9.60 -0.85
N LEU A 156 -0.66 9.22 -0.98
CA LEU A 156 -1.79 10.15 -0.98
C LEU A 156 -2.48 10.14 0.40
N VAL A 157 -2.76 8.95 0.93
CA VAL A 157 -3.54 8.80 2.18
C VAL A 157 -2.68 8.70 3.45
N GLY A 158 -1.36 8.58 3.28
CA GLY A 158 -0.37 8.54 4.36
C GLY A 158 0.06 7.15 4.82
N PHE A 159 1.35 7.01 5.16
CA PHE A 159 1.96 5.77 5.67
C PHE A 159 1.28 5.16 6.89
N PRO A 160 0.84 5.90 7.93
CA PRO A 160 0.20 5.29 9.10
C PRO A 160 -1.01 4.42 8.74
N ARG A 161 -1.77 4.80 7.71
CA ARG A 161 -2.93 4.03 7.25
C ARG A 161 -2.53 2.74 6.55
N ALA A 162 -1.56 2.83 5.65
CA ALA A 162 -1.02 1.67 4.97
C ALA A 162 -0.44 0.66 5.97
N ILE A 163 0.30 1.13 6.99
CA ILE A 163 0.83 0.28 8.07
C ILE A 163 -0.29 -0.46 8.80
N ASN A 164 -1.32 0.27 9.27
CA ASN A 164 -2.45 -0.33 9.99
C ASN A 164 -3.25 -1.33 9.13
N ALA A 165 -3.41 -1.03 7.84
CA ALA A 165 -4.09 -1.89 6.89
C ALA A 165 -3.30 -3.19 6.65
N LEU A 166 -1.99 -3.07 6.47
CA LEU A 166 -1.09 -4.21 6.30
C LEU A 166 -1.07 -5.11 7.55
N PHE A 167 -1.06 -4.53 8.76
CA PHE A 167 -1.23 -5.31 9.99
C PHE A 167 -2.57 -6.06 10.01
N SER A 168 -3.67 -5.38 9.67
CA SER A 168 -4.98 -6.01 9.62
C SER A 168 -5.05 -7.14 8.58
N LEU A 169 -4.40 -6.97 7.44
CA LEU A 169 -4.29 -7.98 6.39
C LEU A 169 -3.51 -9.20 6.90
N THR A 170 -2.30 -8.98 7.42
CA THR A 170 -1.42 -10.04 7.93
C THR A 170 -2.12 -10.87 9.00
N SER A 171 -2.74 -10.23 10.00
CA SER A 171 -3.47 -10.97 11.05
C SER A 171 -4.65 -11.78 10.51
N ALA A 172 -5.33 -11.30 9.47
CA ALA A 172 -6.41 -12.04 8.83
C ALA A 172 -5.88 -13.25 8.03
N ILE A 173 -4.76 -13.09 7.32
CA ILE A 173 -4.09 -14.18 6.60
C ILE A 173 -3.57 -15.23 7.56
N GLU A 174 -2.85 -14.86 8.63
CA GLU A 174 -2.34 -15.79 9.64
C GLU A 174 -3.45 -16.66 10.24
N ARG A 175 -4.60 -16.05 10.54
CA ARG A 175 -5.76 -16.74 11.10
C ARG A 175 -6.45 -17.69 10.12
N THR A 176 -6.50 -17.34 8.84
CA THR A 176 -7.29 -18.08 7.83
C THR A 176 -6.47 -19.03 6.98
N HIS A 177 -5.22 -18.67 6.70
CA HIS A 177 -4.31 -19.34 5.77
C HIS A 177 -2.84 -19.27 6.28
N PRO A 178 -2.51 -19.96 7.40
CA PRO A 178 -1.19 -19.88 8.01
C PRO A 178 -0.04 -20.32 7.08
N SER A 179 -0.28 -21.29 6.19
CA SER A 179 0.71 -21.72 5.18
C SER A 179 1.03 -20.60 4.17
N LEU A 180 0.04 -19.80 3.79
CA LEU A 180 0.25 -18.63 2.93
C LEU A 180 1.01 -17.53 3.67
N SER A 181 0.74 -17.34 4.96
CA SER A 181 1.45 -16.35 5.78
C SER A 181 2.97 -16.60 5.78
N ALA A 182 3.40 -17.86 5.94
CA ALA A 182 4.82 -18.24 5.92
C ALA A 182 5.50 -17.96 4.57
N ILE A 183 4.78 -18.07 3.46
CA ILE A 183 5.28 -17.73 2.12
C ILE A 183 5.41 -16.21 2.01
N LEU A 184 4.36 -15.47 2.38
CA LEU A 184 4.30 -14.01 2.25
C LEU A 184 5.30 -13.28 3.16
N SER A 185 5.65 -13.86 4.33
CA SER A 185 6.68 -13.33 5.22
C SER A 185 8.09 -13.41 4.61
N SER A 186 8.27 -14.26 3.61
CA SER A 186 9.53 -14.42 2.88
C SER A 186 9.61 -13.53 1.63
N ASP A 187 8.55 -12.79 1.29
CA ASP A 187 8.56 -11.85 0.17
C ASP A 187 9.57 -10.72 0.40
N THR A 188 10.34 -10.38 -0.64
CA THR A 188 11.28 -9.25 -0.64
C THR A 188 10.71 -8.06 -1.40
N SER A 189 11.32 -6.88 -1.23
CA SER A 189 10.87 -5.69 -1.95
C SER A 189 11.05 -5.87 -3.45
N LEU A 190 9.96 -5.68 -4.21
CA LEU A 190 9.97 -5.63 -5.68
C LEU A 190 10.90 -4.56 -6.23
N ARG A 191 11.23 -3.56 -5.41
CA ARG A 191 12.01 -2.37 -5.80
C ARG A 191 13.48 -2.46 -5.45
N ALA A 192 13.89 -3.51 -4.71
CA ALA A 192 15.25 -3.63 -4.17
C ALA A 192 16.35 -3.63 -5.24
N HIS A 193 16.03 -4.08 -6.46
CA HIS A 193 16.99 -4.21 -7.55
C HIS A 193 17.09 -2.97 -8.45
N VAL A 194 16.23 -1.97 -8.26
CA VAL A 194 16.15 -0.79 -9.15
C VAL A 194 17.19 0.24 -8.71
N GLY A 195 18.16 0.54 -9.59
CA GLY A 195 19.23 1.49 -9.29
C GLY A 195 18.77 2.96 -9.38
N PRO A 196 19.51 3.93 -8.79
CA PRO A 196 19.11 5.35 -8.80
C PRO A 196 18.87 5.94 -10.20
N SER A 197 19.73 5.65 -11.18
CA SER A 197 19.57 6.13 -12.55
C SER A 197 18.31 5.57 -13.24
N GLU A 198 17.98 4.31 -12.95
CA GLU A 198 16.78 3.67 -13.47
C GLU A 198 15.51 4.24 -12.82
N LYS A 199 15.53 4.48 -11.51
CA LYS A 199 14.44 5.17 -10.78
C LYS A 199 14.13 6.52 -11.42
N TYR A 200 15.16 7.33 -11.68
CA TYR A 200 14.99 8.61 -12.36
C TYR A 200 14.39 8.45 -13.76
N THR A 201 14.93 7.54 -14.57
CA THR A 201 14.52 7.34 -15.97
C THR A 201 13.05 6.91 -16.06
N ARG A 202 12.67 5.89 -15.28
CA ARG A 202 11.28 5.40 -15.28
C ARG A 202 10.33 6.42 -14.66
N GLY A 203 10.75 7.12 -13.61
CA GLY A 203 9.97 8.18 -12.98
C GLY A 203 9.69 9.35 -13.92
N MET A 204 10.70 9.81 -14.65
CA MET A 204 10.53 10.86 -15.65
C MET A 204 9.63 10.42 -16.80
N SER A 205 9.79 9.18 -17.28
CA SER A 205 8.92 8.60 -18.31
C SER A 205 7.45 8.55 -17.86
N PHE A 206 7.19 8.01 -16.68
CA PHE A 206 5.84 7.90 -16.13
C PHE A 206 5.21 9.27 -15.85
N PHE A 207 5.96 10.19 -15.24
CA PHE A 207 5.53 11.57 -15.01
C PHE A 207 5.16 12.28 -16.33
N SER A 208 5.97 12.09 -17.37
CA SER A 208 5.73 12.68 -18.69
C SER A 208 4.47 12.15 -19.36
N GLN A 209 4.10 10.89 -19.10
CA GLN A 209 2.87 10.30 -19.63
C GLN A 209 1.61 10.87 -18.98
N ILE A 210 1.66 11.16 -17.68
CA ILE A 210 0.55 11.78 -16.93
C ILE A 210 0.38 13.23 -17.38
N TYR A 211 1.44 14.04 -17.26
CA TYR A 211 1.32 15.49 -17.46
C TYR A 211 1.44 15.94 -18.92
N LYS A 212 1.92 15.07 -19.83
CA LYS A 212 2.01 15.30 -21.28
C LYS A 212 2.60 16.68 -21.60
N GLN A 213 1.88 17.52 -22.35
CA GLN A 213 2.33 18.88 -22.71
C GLN A 213 2.59 19.80 -21.52
N HIS A 214 2.12 19.47 -20.32
CA HIS A 214 2.33 20.26 -19.10
C HIS A 214 3.55 19.83 -18.28
N THR A 215 4.23 18.74 -18.66
CA THR A 215 5.35 18.16 -17.92
C THR A 215 6.40 19.18 -17.51
N ALA A 216 6.97 19.92 -18.48
CA ALA A 216 8.03 20.89 -18.20
C ALA A 216 7.58 22.01 -17.25
N ARG A 217 6.33 22.47 -17.40
CA ARG A 217 5.76 23.52 -16.54
C ARG A 217 5.57 23.03 -15.11
N VAL A 218 5.09 21.81 -14.93
CA VAL A 218 4.85 21.23 -13.60
C VAL A 218 6.18 20.95 -12.90
N LEU A 219 7.17 20.40 -13.60
CA LEU A 219 8.52 20.19 -13.06
C LEU A 219 9.16 21.50 -12.61
N ALA A 220 9.13 22.54 -13.46
CA ALA A 220 9.69 23.84 -13.11
C ALA A 220 9.01 24.45 -11.87
N ALA A 221 7.69 24.28 -11.73
CA ALA A 221 6.96 24.74 -10.55
C ALA A 221 7.33 23.95 -9.29
N MET A 222 7.38 22.61 -9.36
CA MET A 222 7.78 21.75 -8.24
C MET A 222 9.21 22.05 -7.79
N ASP A 223 10.12 22.26 -8.74
CA ASP A 223 11.52 22.56 -8.50
C ASP A 223 11.68 23.90 -7.78
N ALA A 224 11.10 24.96 -8.34
CA ALA A 224 11.17 26.30 -7.79
C ALA A 224 10.50 26.44 -6.42
N THR A 225 9.42 25.71 -6.15
CA THR A 225 8.65 25.84 -4.89
C THR A 225 9.26 25.10 -3.71
N SER A 226 10.18 24.15 -3.96
CA SER A 226 10.77 23.30 -2.93
C SER A 226 12.30 23.35 -2.88
N GLY A 227 12.95 24.15 -3.73
CA GLY A 227 14.40 24.13 -3.88
C GLY A 227 14.92 22.84 -4.53
N GLY A 228 14.09 22.18 -5.33
CA GLY A 228 14.41 20.94 -6.04
C GLY A 228 14.03 19.64 -5.31
N ASP A 229 13.79 19.68 -4.00
CA ASP A 229 13.51 18.46 -3.22
C ASP A 229 12.20 17.76 -3.62
N LEU A 230 11.13 18.54 -3.87
CA LEU A 230 9.86 17.97 -4.29
C LEU A 230 9.99 17.28 -5.65
N THR A 231 10.70 17.89 -6.60
CA THR A 231 10.96 17.31 -7.91
C THR A 231 11.81 16.04 -7.77
N HIS A 232 12.90 16.11 -7.02
CA HIS A 232 13.79 14.99 -6.80
C HIS A 232 13.05 13.80 -6.17
N PHE A 233 12.31 14.04 -5.09
CA PHE A 233 11.59 12.99 -4.37
C PHE A 233 10.42 12.44 -5.19
N ALA A 234 9.64 13.30 -5.85
CA ALA A 234 8.53 12.85 -6.70
C ALA A 234 9.03 11.97 -7.85
N ILE A 235 10.06 12.41 -8.58
CA ILE A 235 10.56 11.66 -9.74
C ILE A 235 11.25 10.38 -9.32
N ASN A 236 12.15 10.42 -8.33
CA ASN A 236 12.94 9.23 -7.98
C ASN A 236 12.16 8.25 -7.10
N CYS A 237 11.44 8.72 -6.09
CA CYS A 237 10.82 7.85 -5.09
C CYS A 237 9.36 7.52 -5.43
N ILE A 238 8.56 8.52 -5.84
CA ILE A 238 7.12 8.31 -6.05
C ILE A 238 6.85 7.75 -7.44
N TYR A 239 7.08 8.53 -8.50
CA TYR A 239 6.82 8.10 -9.86
C TYR A 239 7.81 7.03 -10.31
N GLY A 240 9.09 7.21 -9.97
CA GLY A 240 10.16 6.27 -10.19
C GLY A 240 9.94 5.01 -9.41
N GLU A 241 10.50 4.90 -8.22
CA GLU A 241 10.53 3.67 -7.42
C GLU A 241 9.15 3.08 -7.07
N LEU A 242 8.14 3.88 -6.75
CA LEU A 242 6.86 3.35 -6.30
C LEU A 242 5.88 3.03 -7.44
N LEU A 243 5.45 4.03 -8.20
CA LEU A 243 4.31 3.90 -9.11
C LEU A 243 4.64 3.17 -10.41
N SER A 244 5.87 3.32 -10.94
CA SER A 244 6.32 2.62 -12.15
C SER A 244 6.54 1.11 -11.97
N GLU A 245 6.38 0.56 -10.77
CA GLU A 245 6.39 -0.90 -10.55
C GLU A 245 5.02 -1.47 -10.93
N THR A 246 4.94 -2.22 -12.03
CA THR A 246 3.66 -2.68 -12.60
C THR A 246 3.48 -4.20 -12.60
N SER A 247 4.37 -4.96 -11.95
CA SER A 247 4.28 -6.43 -11.95
C SER A 247 3.08 -6.98 -11.17
N LEU A 248 2.59 -6.24 -10.17
CA LEU A 248 1.42 -6.62 -9.36
C LEU A 248 0.17 -5.84 -9.72
N LEU A 249 0.27 -4.52 -9.85
CA LEU A 249 -0.81 -3.61 -10.27
C LEU A 249 -0.37 -2.93 -11.56
N ASP A 250 -1.11 -3.13 -12.64
CA ASP A 250 -0.76 -2.51 -13.91
C ASP A 250 -0.97 -0.98 -13.89
N GLY A 251 -0.68 -0.31 -15.02
CA GLY A 251 -0.83 1.14 -15.12
C GLY A 251 -2.28 1.63 -14.93
N LEU A 252 -3.27 0.88 -15.41
CA LEU A 252 -4.68 1.23 -15.29
C LEU A 252 -5.14 1.10 -13.83
N GLU A 253 -4.81 -0.03 -13.19
CA GLU A 253 -5.13 -0.29 -11.79
C GLU A 253 -4.46 0.71 -10.85
N THR A 254 -3.21 1.08 -11.15
CA THR A 254 -2.47 2.11 -10.41
C THR A 254 -3.14 3.47 -10.55
N GLY A 255 -3.47 3.90 -11.78
CA GLY A 255 -4.13 5.17 -12.02
C GLY A 255 -5.52 5.26 -11.40
N LEU A 256 -6.33 4.19 -11.48
CA LEU A 256 -7.65 4.14 -10.83
C LEU A 256 -7.53 4.19 -9.30
N LEU A 257 -6.53 3.52 -8.72
CA LEU A 257 -6.24 3.59 -7.29
C LEU A 257 -5.89 5.03 -6.87
N GLU A 258 -4.99 5.69 -7.59
CA GLU A 258 -4.61 7.09 -7.31
C GLU A 258 -5.79 8.04 -7.47
N PHE A 259 -6.61 7.83 -8.50
CA PHE A 259 -7.84 8.59 -8.73
C PHE A 259 -8.79 8.49 -7.54
N VAL A 260 -9.04 7.28 -7.02
CA VAL A 260 -9.91 7.07 -5.85
C VAL A 260 -9.37 7.80 -4.63
N CYS A 261 -8.06 7.69 -4.37
CA CYS A 261 -7.43 8.41 -3.25
C CYS A 261 -7.56 9.92 -3.41
N CYS A 262 -7.22 10.47 -4.57
CA CYS A 262 -7.35 11.91 -4.85
C CYS A 262 -8.81 12.40 -4.72
N LEU A 263 -9.77 11.62 -5.20
CA LEU A 263 -11.19 11.96 -5.11
C LEU A 263 -11.65 11.98 -3.65
N ALA A 264 -11.27 10.98 -2.86
CA ALA A 264 -11.65 10.88 -1.46
C ALA A 264 -11.00 11.96 -0.58
N ASP A 265 -9.76 12.36 -0.88
CA ASP A 265 -9.03 13.43 -0.18
C ASP A 265 -9.40 14.85 -0.68
N GLY A 266 -10.30 14.98 -1.66
CA GLY A 266 -10.73 16.27 -2.20
C GLY A 266 -9.69 16.95 -3.11
N CYS A 267 -8.69 16.20 -3.58
CA CYS A 267 -7.64 16.63 -4.50
C CYS A 267 -8.11 16.61 -5.96
N GLY A 268 -9.23 17.31 -6.24
CA GLY A 268 -9.85 17.36 -7.56
C GLY A 268 -8.91 17.76 -8.72
N PRO A 269 -7.97 18.71 -8.55
CA PRO A 269 -6.97 19.01 -9.59
C PRO A 269 -6.06 17.83 -9.93
N GLN A 270 -5.65 17.05 -8.93
CA GLN A 270 -4.79 15.87 -9.09
C GLN A 270 -5.56 14.70 -9.67
N ALA A 271 -6.84 14.53 -9.32
CA ALA A 271 -7.69 13.49 -9.89
C ALA A 271 -7.98 13.65 -11.40
N LYS A 272 -7.72 14.83 -11.98
CA LYS A 272 -7.91 15.10 -13.42
C LYS A 272 -6.69 14.79 -14.28
N GLY A 273 -5.51 14.71 -13.67
CA GLY A 273 -4.23 14.44 -14.35
C GLY A 273 -4.05 12.95 -14.52
#